data_AF-A0A2P7RJX4-F1
#
_entry.id   AF-A0A2P7RJX4-F1
#
_cell.length_a   1.000
_cell.length_b   1.000
_cell.length_c   1.000
_cell.angle_alpha   90.00
_cell.angle_beta   90.00
_cell.angle_gamma   90.00
#
_symmetry.space_group_name_H-M   'P 1'
#
loop_
_entity.id
_entity.type
_entity.pdbx_description
1 polymer ?
#
loop_
_entity_poly.entity_id
_entity_poly.type
_entity_poly.pdbx_seq_one_letter_code
_entity_poly.pdbx_strand_id
1 'polypeptide(L)' 'MKPVILMIVGAVIFGATFAGWWLLNAFACGMSPTGCNTFTLAWHDWEALRLFVPTFAVGGATFLIGLWKAVSEKAGR' A
#
# COMPACT_ATOMS: atom_id res chain seq x y z
N MET A 1 -5.46 17.04 -14.90
CA MET A 1 -5.55 16.80 -13.43
C MET A 1 -4.33 17.41 -12.77
N LYS A 2 -4.49 18.09 -11.62
CA LYS A 2 -3.33 18.61 -10.88
C LYS A 2 -2.46 17.42 -10.42
N PRO A 3 -1.13 17.45 -10.57
CA PRO A 3 -0.26 16.32 -10.21
C PRO A 3 -0.42 15.91 -8.72
N VAL A 4 -0.71 16.89 -7.85
CA VAL A 4 -1.07 16.67 -6.45
C VAL A 4 -2.26 15.71 -6.27
N ILE A 5 -3.26 15.74 -7.14
CA ILE A 5 -4.42 14.84 -7.06
C ILE A 5 -3.99 13.40 -7.31
N LEU A 6 -3.12 13.16 -8.30
CA LEU A 6 -2.58 11.83 -8.58
C LEU A 6 -1.75 11.30 -7.42
N MET A 7 -0.96 12.17 -6.78
CA MET A 7 -0.24 11.82 -5.56
C MET A 7 -1.20 11.44 -4.42
N ILE A 8 -2.22 12.23 -4.14
CA ILE A 8 -3.19 11.92 -3.07
C ILE A 8 -3.90 10.59 -3.36
N VAL A 9 -4.39 10.39 -4.59
CA VAL A 9 -5.07 9.14 -4.97
C VAL A 9 -4.15 7.94 -4.82
N GLY A 10 -2.91 8.02 -5.32
CA GLY A 10 -1.92 6.96 -5.18
C GLY A 10 -1.58 6.64 -3.72
N ALA A 11 -1.40 7.68 -2.89
CA ALA A 11 -1.14 7.53 -1.45
C ALA A 11 -2.33 6.89 -0.71
N VAL A 12 -3.57 7.28 -1.05
CA VAL A 12 -4.77 6.68 -0.45
C VAL A 12 -4.89 5.21 -0.83
N ILE A 13 -4.70 4.85 -2.10
CA ILE A 13 -4.76 3.44 -2.54
C ILE A 13 -3.67 2.62 -1.84
N PHE A 14 -2.43 3.12 -1.83
CA PHE A 14 -1.31 2.44 -1.19
C PHE A 14 -1.53 2.27 0.32
N GLY A 15 -1.91 3.36 1.00
CA GLY A 15 -2.15 3.38 2.45
C GLY A 15 -3.32 2.51 2.86
N ALA A 16 -4.44 2.55 2.12
CA ALA A 16 -5.60 1.69 2.38
C ALA A 16 -5.26 0.20 2.19
N THR A 17 -4.49 -0.12 1.16
CA THR A 17 -3.99 -1.49 0.92
C THR A 17 -3.08 -1.95 2.06
N PHE A 18 -2.19 -1.08 2.54
CA PHE A 18 -1.33 -1.37 3.70
C PHE A 18 -2.13 -1.60 4.97
N ALA A 19 -3.10 -0.74 5.25
CA ALA A 19 -3.99 -0.88 6.40
C ALA A 19 -4.78 -2.20 6.32
N GLY A 20 -5.29 -2.55 5.14
CA GLY A 20 -5.95 -3.82 4.89
C GLY A 20 -5.05 -5.03 5.17
N TRP A 21 -3.80 -5.00 4.70
CA TRP A 21 -2.80 -6.03 4.97
C TRP A 21 -2.51 -6.16 6.46
N TRP A 22 -2.30 -5.04 7.15
CA TRP A 22 -2.06 -5.01 8.59
C TRP A 22 -3.22 -5.60 9.39
N LEU A 23 -4.45 -5.19 9.07
CA LEU A 23 -5.67 -5.71 9.69
C LEU A 23 -5.82 -7.22 9.50
N LEU A 24 -5.56 -7.72 8.29
CA LEU A 24 -5.65 -9.16 8.00
C LEU A 24 -4.69 -9.98 8.87
N ASN A 25 -3.45 -9.50 9.02
CA ASN A 25 -2.46 -10.13 9.88
C ASN A 25 -2.87 -10.03 11.37
N ALA A 26 -3.52 -8.94 11.78
CA ALA A 26 -3.95 -8.75 13.16
C ALA A 26 -5.12 -9.68 13.51
N PHE A 27 -6.06 -9.85 12.59
CA PHE A 27 -7.16 -10.80 12.72
C PHE A 27 -6.66 -12.25 12.74
N ALA A 28 -5.70 -12.61 11.87
CA ALA A 28 -5.12 -13.95 11.86
C ALA A 28 -4.44 -14.30 13.21
N CYS A 29 -3.72 -13.33 13.80
CA CYS A 29 -3.12 -13.43 15.12
C CYS A 29 -4.19 -13.58 16.23
N GLY A 30 -5.25 -12.78 16.21
CA GLY A 30 -6.33 -12.83 17.21
C GLY A 30 -7.20 -14.10 17.16
N MET A 31 -7.27 -14.77 16.00
CA MET A 31 -8.04 -16.01 15.82
C MET A 31 -7.22 -17.29 16.06
N SER A 32 -5.93 -17.17 16.41
CA SER A 32 -5.09 -18.34 16.67
C SER A 32 -5.43 -18.99 18.03
N PRO A 33 -5.84 -20.28 18.06
CA PRO A 33 -6.28 -20.94 19.29
C PRO A 33 -5.14 -21.17 20.29
N THR A 34 -3.88 -21.10 19.86
CA THR A 34 -2.69 -21.20 20.73
C THR A 34 -2.29 -19.87 21.37
N GLY A 35 -3.04 -18.79 21.10
CA GLY A 35 -2.66 -17.43 21.45
C GLY A 35 -1.59 -16.89 20.51
N CYS A 36 -1.49 -15.56 20.44
CA CYS A 36 -0.51 -14.88 19.62
C CYS A 36 0.49 -14.14 20.52
N ASN A 37 1.71 -14.68 20.58
CA ASN A 37 2.80 -14.12 21.40
C ASN A 37 3.53 -12.98 20.69
N THR A 38 3.42 -12.87 19.36
CA THR A 38 4.11 -11.83 18.59
C THR A 38 3.33 -11.52 17.31
N PHE A 39 2.96 -10.24 17.14
CA PHE A 39 2.41 -9.76 15.88
C PHE A 39 3.55 -9.57 14.87
N THR A 40 3.47 -10.26 13.75
CA THR A 40 4.39 -10.08 12.63
C THR A 40 3.60 -10.03 11.33
N LEU A 41 4.05 -9.20 10.40
CA LEU A 41 3.47 -9.17 9.07
C LEU A 41 3.99 -10.38 8.29
N ALA A 42 3.08 -11.24 7.87
CA ALA A 42 3.37 -12.49 7.16
C ALA A 42 3.77 -12.22 5.70
N TRP A 43 4.88 -11.50 5.48
CA TRP A 43 5.42 -11.20 4.14
C TRP A 43 5.83 -12.45 3.36
N HIS A 44 5.93 -13.60 4.04
CA HIS A 44 6.21 -14.89 3.43
C HIS A 44 4.97 -15.58 2.87
N ASP A 45 3.76 -15.15 3.27
CA ASP A 45 2.50 -15.69 2.75
C ASP A 45 2.21 -15.12 1.36
N TRP A 46 2.69 -15.85 0.35
CA TRP A 46 2.56 -15.47 -1.05
C TRP A 46 1.10 -15.52 -1.55
N GLU A 47 0.26 -16.37 -0.97
CA GLU A 47 -1.12 -16.55 -1.39
C GLU A 47 -1.98 -15.33 -1.09
N ALA A 48 -1.73 -14.71 0.07
CA ALA A 48 -2.34 -13.45 0.42
C ALA A 48 -1.61 -12.27 -0.26
N LEU A 49 -0.27 -12.28 -0.32
CA LEU A 49 0.50 -11.21 -0.98
C LEU A 49 0.10 -11.00 -2.44
N ARG A 50 -0.19 -12.05 -3.21
CA ARG A 50 -0.54 -11.91 -4.64
C ARG A 50 -1.79 -11.05 -4.87
N LEU A 51 -2.66 -10.90 -3.87
CA LEU A 51 -3.85 -10.05 -3.93
C LEU A 51 -3.52 -8.59 -3.56
N PHE A 52 -2.64 -8.38 -2.58
CA PHE A 52 -2.28 -7.06 -2.07
C PHE A 52 -1.16 -6.36 -2.88
N VAL A 53 -0.20 -7.12 -3.41
CA VAL A 53 0.94 -6.59 -4.18
C VAL A 53 0.50 -5.85 -5.44
N PRO A 54 -0.44 -6.33 -6.26
CA PRO A 54 -0.92 -5.59 -7.43
C PRO A 54 -1.51 -4.23 -7.03
N THR A 55 -2.30 -4.18 -5.95
CA THR A 55 -2.89 -2.93 -5.44
C THR A 55 -1.84 -1.98 -4.86
N PHE A 56 -0.81 -2.49 -4.18
CA PHE A 56 0.35 -1.69 -3.78
C PHE A 56 1.08 -1.09 -4.98
N ALA A 57 1.33 -1.90 -6.00
CA ALA A 57 2.01 -1.47 -7.22
C ALA A 57 1.19 -0.38 -7.94
N VAL A 58 -0.13 -0.53 -8.04
CA VAL A 58 -1.01 0.48 -8.64
C VAL A 58 -1.00 1.78 -7.84
N GLY A 59 -1.15 1.72 -6.52
CA GLY A 59 -1.10 2.91 -5.66
C GLY A 59 0.24 3.64 -5.74
N GLY A 60 1.34 2.88 -5.62
CA GLY A 60 2.70 3.39 -5.72
C GLY A 60 3.01 3.99 -7.09
N ALA A 61 2.67 3.30 -8.17
CA ALA A 61 2.86 3.81 -9.53
C ALA A 61 2.07 5.10 -9.77
N THR A 62 0.81 5.16 -9.31
CA THR A 62 -0.03 6.36 -9.45
C THR A 62 0.57 7.55 -8.71
N PHE A 63 1.08 7.32 -7.50
CA PHE A 63 1.78 8.35 -6.73
C PHE A 63 3.03 8.84 -7.45
N LEU A 64 3.88 7.91 -7.92
CA LEU A 64 5.14 8.22 -8.60
C LEU A 64 4.91 8.96 -9.92
N ILE A 65 3.87 8.62 -10.68
CA ILE A 65 3.47 9.35 -11.90
C ILE A 65 3.07 10.79 -11.54
N GLY A 66 2.29 10.98 -10.46
CA GLY A 66 1.93 12.30 -9.96
C GLY A 66 3.15 13.13 -9.55
N LEU A 67 4.06 12.52 -8.80
CA LEU A 67 5.31 13.15 -8.36
C LEU A 67 6.21 13.52 -9.55
N TRP A 68 6.39 12.60 -10.50
CA TRP A 68 7.19 12.84 -11.70
C TRP A 68 6.67 14.05 -12.48
N LYS A 69 5.36 14.13 -12.69
CA LYS A 69 4.73 15.30 -13.33
C LYS A 69 4.96 16.59 -12.55
N ALA A 70 4.80 16.57 -11.22
CA ALA A 70 5.05 17.74 -10.38
C ALA A 70 6.50 18.24 -10.48
N VAL A 71 7.47 17.31 -10.53
CA VAL A 71 8.89 17.65 -10.65
C VAL A 71 9.22 18.16 -12.05
N SER A 72 8.73 17.51 -13.11
CA SER A 72 8.96 17.94 -14.49
C SER A 72 8.39 19.33 -14.77
N GLU A 73 7.23 19.67 -14.20
CA GLU A 73 6.64 21.02 -14.31
C GLU A 73 7.49 22.09 -13.61
N LYS A 74 8.22 21.73 -12.54
CA LYS A 74 9.15 22.64 -11.87
C LYS A 74 10.50 22.75 -12.57
N ALA A 75 10.97 21.70 -13.25
CA ALA A 75 12.26 21.69 -13.93
C ALA A 75 12.24 22.43 -15.29
N GLY A 76 11.05 22.61 -15.89
CA GLY A 76 10.86 23.34 -17.16
C GLY A 76 10.51 24.83 -17.01
N ARG A 77 10.43 25.36 -15.79
CA ARG A 77 10.32 26.80 -15.48
C ARG A 77 11.61 27.31 -14.90
#